data_AF-Q23701-F1
#
_entry.id   AF-Q23701-F1
#
_cell.length_a   1.000
_cell.length_b   1.000
_cell.length_c   1.000
_cell.angle_alpha   90.00
_cell.angle_beta   90.00
_cell.angle_gamma   90.00
#
_symmetry.space_group_name_H-M   'P 1'
#
loop_
_entity.id
_entity.type
_entity.pdbx_description
1 polymer ?
#
loop_
_entity_poly.entity_id
_entity_poly.type
_entity_poly.pdbx_seq_one_letter_code
_entity_poly.pdbx_strand_id
1 'polypeptide(L)'
;TFDTGYLQRKLVKALEDVHAAYDGTVRNANQELIQLAYGEDGLDGARIEGNQTFPIPRMTNNEMADKYRYEYNDEGSFSENMGGTYMDPFVRDSLLRDPQSVSKLHEEYAQLMKDRTTSRFVIDMEEKNKLKMNLPVNVARLIQNARTTMGKRSQVSNLNPVTVIDS
;
A
#
# COMPACT_ATOMS: atom_id res chain seq x y z
N THR A 1 21.39 5.25 38.13
CA THR A 1 21.00 6.37 37.23
C THR A 1 22.20 7.06 36.55
N PHE A 2 23.45 6.64 36.77
CA PHE A 2 24.64 7.23 36.12
C PHE A 2 24.95 6.64 34.73
N ASP A 3 24.60 5.38 34.48
CA ASP A 3 24.99 4.65 33.26
C ASP A 3 24.26 5.12 31.98
N THR A 4 22.99 5.51 32.10
CA THR A 4 22.20 5.93 30.93
C THR A 4 22.70 7.23 30.31
N GLY A 5 23.14 8.19 31.13
CA GLY A 5 23.68 9.47 30.65
C GLY A 5 25.05 9.34 29.99
N TYR A 6 25.90 8.45 30.51
CA TYR A 6 27.20 8.17 29.90
C TYR A 6 27.04 7.48 28.53
N LEU A 7 26.11 6.51 28.43
CA LEU A 7 25.78 5.86 27.17
C LEU A 7 25.21 6.86 26.14
N GLN A 8 24.26 7.70 26.54
CA GLN A 8 23.71 8.74 25.68
C GLN A 8 24.81 9.66 25.14
N ARG A 9 25.71 10.15 26.00
CA ARG A 9 26.80 11.04 25.58
C ARG A 9 27.76 10.37 24.60
N LYS A 10 28.07 9.09 24.80
CA LYS A 10 28.89 8.31 23.86
C LYS A 10 28.22 8.20 22.50
N LEU A 11 26.93 7.88 22.46
CA LEU A 11 26.17 7.77 21.21
C LEU A 11 26.09 9.10 20.46
N VAL A 12 25.78 10.19 21.18
CA VAL A 12 25.74 11.55 20.58
C VAL A 12 27.10 11.90 20.00
N LYS A 13 28.20 11.67 20.74
CA LYS A 13 29.55 11.98 20.25
C LYS A 13 30.01 11.13 19.08
N ALA A 14 29.51 9.91 18.95
CA ALA A 14 29.83 9.04 17.82
C ALA A 14 29.02 9.36 16.56
N LEU A 15 27.89 10.07 16.68
CA LEU A 15 26.94 10.32 15.58
C LEU A 15 26.75 11.82 15.27
N GLU A 16 27.50 12.70 15.92
CA GLU A 16 27.32 14.16 15.77
C GLU A 16 27.72 14.71 14.40
N ASP A 17 28.52 13.98 13.65
CA ASP A 17 29.03 14.33 12.32
C ASP A 17 28.19 13.77 11.16
N VAL A 18 27.23 12.88 11.46
CA VAL A 18 26.37 12.24 10.49
C VAL A 18 25.22 13.17 10.09
N HIS A 19 25.03 13.38 8.79
CA HIS A 19 23.96 14.22 8.26
C HIS A 19 23.36 13.64 6.96
N ALA A 20 22.12 14.03 6.66
CA ALA A 20 21.49 13.76 5.37
C ALA A 20 21.93 14.83 4.35
N ALA A 21 22.52 14.40 3.24
CA ALA A 21 22.94 15.25 2.15
C ALA A 21 21.78 15.57 1.19
N TYR A 22 21.92 16.63 0.38
CA TYR A 22 20.89 17.06 -0.58
C TYR A 22 20.59 16.04 -1.69
N ASP A 23 21.48 15.06 -1.89
CA ASP A 23 21.29 13.96 -2.85
C ASP A 23 20.47 12.79 -2.27
N GLY A 24 20.01 12.90 -1.01
CA GLY A 24 19.24 11.87 -0.32
C GLY A 24 20.10 10.83 0.42
N THR A 25 21.44 10.89 0.28
CA THR A 25 22.36 9.99 0.97
C THR A 25 22.64 10.46 2.40
N VAL A 26 23.11 9.55 3.26
CA VAL A 26 23.60 9.89 4.61
C VAL A 26 25.11 9.79 4.63
N ARG A 27 25.79 10.86 5.04
CA ARG A 27 27.26 11.00 5.02
C ARG A 27 27.79 11.51 6.36
N ASN A 28 29.06 11.22 6.64
CA ASN A 28 29.79 11.85 7.74
C ASN A 28 30.49 13.15 7.30
N ALA A 29 31.22 13.79 8.23
CA ALA A 29 31.98 15.01 7.96
C ALA A 29 33.09 14.84 6.89
N ASN A 30 33.61 13.61 6.72
CA ASN A 30 34.63 13.29 5.72
C ASN A 30 34.04 12.98 4.33
N GLN A 31 32.73 13.18 4.14
CA GLN A 31 32.00 12.82 2.91
C GLN A 31 31.96 11.32 2.61
N GLU A 32 32.21 10.47 3.61
CA GLU A 32 32.08 9.02 3.46
C GLU A 32 30.59 8.64 3.52
N LEU A 33 30.19 7.74 2.62
CA LEU A 33 28.82 7.26 2.48
C LEU A 33 28.49 6.24 3.58
N ILE A 34 27.43 6.50 4.35
CA ILE A 34 26.92 5.60 5.39
C ILE A 34 25.66 4.87 4.90
N GLN A 35 24.69 5.59 4.34
CA GLN A 35 23.46 5.03 3.78
C GLN A 35 23.17 5.64 2.40
N LEU A 36 22.66 4.82 1.49
CA LEU A 36 22.22 5.26 0.16
C LEU A 36 20.95 6.13 0.23
N ALA A 37 20.07 5.83 1.17
CA ALA A 37 18.88 6.62 1.49
C ALA A 37 18.73 6.67 3.02
N TYR A 38 18.31 7.82 3.54
CA TYR A 38 18.02 7.98 4.97
C TYR A 38 16.99 6.94 5.43
N GLY A 39 17.34 6.07 6.39
CA GLY A 39 16.42 5.05 6.89
C GLY A 39 16.04 3.97 5.85
N GLU A 40 16.83 3.83 4.78
CA GLU A 40 16.59 2.92 3.64
C GLU A 40 15.35 3.24 2.78
N ASP A 41 14.48 4.15 3.21
CA ASP A 41 13.27 4.59 2.50
C ASP A 41 13.26 6.08 2.13
N GLY A 42 14.18 6.87 2.70
CA GLY A 42 14.28 8.32 2.48
C GLY A 42 13.20 9.13 3.21
N LEU A 43 12.48 8.54 4.16
CA LEU A 43 11.33 9.16 4.82
C LEU A 43 11.68 9.68 6.21
N ASP A 44 11.09 10.82 6.57
CA ASP A 44 11.22 11.38 7.91
C ASP A 44 10.38 10.58 8.92
N GLY A 45 11.02 10.09 9.98
CA GLY A 45 10.39 9.33 11.05
C GLY A 45 9.23 10.06 11.75
N ALA A 46 9.22 11.40 11.77
CA ALA A 46 8.10 12.16 12.32
C ALA A 46 6.80 12.06 11.48
N ARG A 47 6.92 11.67 10.21
CA ARG A 47 5.80 11.50 9.26
C ARG A 47 5.34 10.05 9.11
N ILE A 48 5.95 9.14 9.87
CA ILE A 48 5.57 7.73 9.89
C ILE A 48 4.49 7.52 10.95
N GLU A 49 3.38 6.92 10.52
CA GLU A 49 2.29 6.52 11.40
C GLU A 49 2.43 5.03 11.72
N GLY A 50 2.44 4.70 13.01
CA GLY A 50 2.46 3.32 13.47
C GLY A 50 1.07 2.66 13.47
N ASN A 51 1.06 1.34 13.65
CA ASN A 51 -0.16 0.53 13.74
C ASN A 51 -1.02 0.49 12.46
N GLN A 52 -0.44 0.76 11.29
CA GLN A 52 -1.14 0.58 10.02
C GLN A 52 -1.28 -0.89 9.66
N THR A 53 -2.43 -1.30 9.13
CA THR A 53 -2.72 -2.70 8.81
C THR A 53 -2.44 -2.99 7.34
N PHE A 54 -1.69 -4.05 7.07
CA PHE A 54 -1.44 -4.53 5.72
C PHE A 54 -1.86 -6.00 5.57
N PRO A 55 -3.15 -6.31 5.35
CA PRO A 55 -3.69 -7.66 5.52
C PRO A 55 -3.41 -8.61 4.35
N ILE A 56 -3.04 -8.10 3.18
CA ILE A 56 -2.84 -8.88 1.93
C ILE A 56 -1.96 -10.13 2.14
N PRO A 57 -0.81 -10.07 2.82
CA PRO A 57 0.05 -11.24 2.96
C PRO A 57 -0.57 -12.39 3.75
N ARG A 58 -1.55 -12.11 4.63
CA ARG A 58 -2.20 -13.15 5.44
C ARG A 58 -3.39 -13.82 4.78
N MET A 59 -4.04 -13.13 3.84
CA MET A 59 -5.22 -13.67 3.18
C MET A 59 -4.89 -14.98 2.46
N THR A 60 -5.82 -15.93 2.48
CA THR A 60 -5.78 -17.15 1.68
C THR A 60 -6.04 -16.85 0.21
N ASN A 61 -5.83 -17.81 -0.68
CA ASN A 61 -6.12 -17.60 -2.11
C ASN A 61 -7.62 -17.36 -2.34
N ASN A 62 -8.48 -18.03 -1.57
CA ASN A 62 -9.93 -17.85 -1.64
C ASN A 62 -10.33 -16.44 -1.17
N GLU A 63 -9.79 -15.97 -0.03
CA GLU A 63 -10.07 -14.61 0.46
C GLU A 63 -9.54 -13.52 -0.49
N MET A 64 -8.39 -13.76 -1.13
CA MET A 64 -7.87 -12.85 -2.16
C MET A 64 -8.80 -12.79 -3.37
N ALA A 65 -9.28 -13.94 -3.84
CA ALA A 65 -10.21 -14.01 -4.97
C ALA A 65 -11.54 -13.33 -4.65
N ASP A 66 -12.14 -13.64 -3.50
CA ASP A 66 -13.41 -13.07 -3.06
C ASP A 66 -13.36 -11.54 -2.93
N LYS A 67 -12.24 -10.99 -2.42
CA LYS A 67 -12.14 -9.55 -2.12
C LYS A 67 -11.61 -8.69 -3.26
N TYR A 68 -10.71 -9.21 -4.10
CA TYR A 68 -9.99 -8.40 -5.09
C TYR A 68 -10.17 -8.86 -6.54
N ARG A 69 -10.74 -10.05 -6.80
CA ARG A 69 -10.97 -10.51 -8.17
C ARG A 69 -12.38 -10.13 -8.61
N TYR A 70 -12.49 -9.45 -9.75
CA TYR A 70 -13.79 -9.25 -10.40
C TYR A 70 -14.30 -10.56 -11.00
N GLU A 71 -15.63 -10.70 -11.08
CA GLU A 71 -16.26 -11.88 -11.69
C GLU A 71 -16.23 -11.78 -13.23
N TYR A 72 -15.29 -12.50 -13.84
CA TYR A 72 -15.22 -12.72 -15.28
C TYR A 72 -15.14 -14.22 -15.60
N ASN A 73 -15.74 -14.59 -16.72
CA ASN A 73 -15.77 -15.92 -17.32
C ASN A 73 -14.47 -16.20 -18.07
N ASP A 74 -14.17 -17.48 -18.31
CA ASP A 74 -12.99 -17.93 -19.07
C ASP A 74 -13.00 -17.45 -20.54
N GLU A 75 -14.17 -17.06 -21.04
CA GLU A 75 -14.37 -16.47 -22.38
C GLU A 75 -13.98 -14.98 -22.44
N GLY A 76 -13.52 -14.39 -21.32
CA GLY A 76 -13.16 -12.98 -21.26
C GLY A 76 -14.36 -12.03 -21.20
N SER A 77 -15.52 -12.53 -20.77
CA SER A 77 -16.74 -11.75 -20.55
C SER A 77 -17.03 -11.61 -19.05
N PHE A 78 -17.65 -10.51 -18.62
CA PHE A 78 -18.07 -10.39 -17.21
C PHE A 78 -19.27 -11.29 -16.91
N SER A 79 -19.34 -11.78 -15.66
CA SER A 79 -20.51 -12.48 -15.13
C SER A 79 -21.74 -11.57 -15.13
N GLU A 80 -22.93 -12.12 -15.38
CA GLU A 80 -24.20 -11.36 -15.35
C GLU A 80 -24.46 -10.68 -13.99
N ASN A 81 -23.87 -11.22 -12.91
CA ASN A 81 -24.02 -10.71 -11.55
C ASN A 81 -22.97 -9.66 -11.15
N MET A 82 -22.00 -9.38 -12.03
CA MET A 82 -20.90 -8.46 -11.74
C MET A 82 -21.43 -7.04 -11.46
N GLY A 83 -21.08 -6.50 -10.29
CA GLY A 83 -21.36 -5.11 -9.94
C GLY A 83 -22.82 -4.77 -9.64
N GLY A 84 -23.75 -5.73 -9.67
CA GLY A 84 -25.20 -5.46 -9.60
C GLY A 84 -25.67 -4.69 -8.37
N THR A 85 -24.97 -4.81 -7.24
CA THR A 85 -25.34 -4.17 -5.96
C THR A 85 -24.58 -2.87 -5.69
N TYR A 86 -23.42 -2.65 -6.30
CA TYR A 86 -22.47 -1.59 -5.90
C TYR A 86 -21.95 -0.73 -7.05
N MET A 87 -22.25 -1.07 -8.31
CA MET A 87 -21.77 -0.38 -9.50
C MET A 87 -22.94 0.25 -10.26
N ASP A 88 -22.72 1.44 -10.80
CA ASP A 88 -23.70 2.11 -11.65
C ASP A 88 -23.94 1.30 -12.95
N PRO A 89 -25.21 1.11 -13.37
CA PRO A 89 -25.53 0.37 -14.59
C PRO A 89 -24.80 0.87 -15.84
N PHE A 90 -24.58 2.19 -15.96
CA PHE A 90 -23.86 2.76 -17.11
C PHE A 90 -22.39 2.33 -17.14
N VAL A 91 -21.75 2.28 -15.97
CA VAL A 91 -20.35 1.84 -15.85
C VAL A 91 -20.25 0.34 -16.16
N ARG A 92 -21.19 -0.47 -15.65
CA ARG A 92 -21.25 -1.90 -15.95
C ARG A 92 -21.41 -2.16 -17.44
N ASP A 93 -22.33 -1.46 -18.10
CA ASP A 93 -22.56 -1.61 -19.54
C ASP A 93 -21.35 -1.16 -20.36
N SER A 94 -20.64 -0.13 -19.90
CA SER A 94 -19.37 0.31 -20.51
C SER A 94 -18.29 -0.77 -20.42
N LEU A 95 -18.16 -1.43 -19.28
CA LEU A 95 -17.19 -2.53 -19.07
C LEU A 95 -17.55 -3.75 -19.93
N LEU A 96 -18.83 -4.11 -20.01
CA LEU A 96 -19.31 -5.23 -20.83
C LEU A 96 -19.04 -5.06 -22.33
N ARG A 97 -19.01 -3.80 -22.81
CA ARG A 97 -18.78 -3.50 -24.23
C ARG A 97 -17.31 -3.55 -24.63
N ASP A 98 -16.39 -3.43 -23.68
CA ASP A 98 -14.96 -3.38 -23.96
C ASP A 98 -14.26 -4.68 -23.53
N PRO A 99 -13.83 -5.53 -24.49
CA PRO A 99 -13.09 -6.75 -24.19
C PRO A 99 -11.72 -6.50 -23.52
N GLN A 100 -11.11 -5.33 -23.74
CA GLN A 100 -9.80 -5.01 -23.15
C GLN A 100 -9.90 -4.76 -21.64
N SER A 101 -11.06 -4.31 -21.16
CA SER A 101 -11.32 -4.07 -19.75
C SER A 101 -11.10 -5.33 -18.90
N VAL A 102 -11.48 -6.51 -19.41
CA VAL A 102 -11.28 -7.78 -18.68
C VAL A 102 -9.80 -8.16 -18.59
N SER A 103 -9.03 -7.96 -19.68
CA SER A 103 -7.58 -8.23 -19.67
C SER A 103 -6.86 -7.37 -18.64
N LYS A 104 -7.16 -6.06 -18.59
CA LYS A 104 -6.57 -5.13 -17.61
C LYS A 104 -6.87 -5.54 -16.17
N LEU A 105 -8.12 -5.90 -15.87
CA LEU A 105 -8.50 -6.34 -14.52
C LEU A 105 -7.86 -7.69 -14.14
N HIS A 106 -7.64 -8.57 -15.12
CA HIS A 106 -6.92 -9.81 -14.90
C HIS A 106 -5.44 -9.57 -14.58
N GLU A 107 -4.79 -8.70 -15.35
CA GLU A 107 -3.40 -8.28 -15.14
C GLU A 107 -3.20 -7.64 -13.76
N GLU A 108 -4.09 -6.74 -13.36
CA GLU A 108 -4.09 -6.10 -12.03
C GLU A 108 -4.16 -7.15 -10.91
N TYR A 109 -5.09 -8.12 -11.03
CA TYR A 109 -5.20 -9.19 -10.03
C TYR A 109 -3.96 -10.10 -10.00
N ALA A 110 -3.38 -10.40 -11.17
CA ALA A 110 -2.15 -11.17 -11.25
C ALA A 110 -0.97 -10.43 -10.58
N GLN A 111 -0.89 -9.11 -10.77
CA GLN A 111 0.10 -8.26 -10.13
C GLN A 111 -0.07 -8.26 -8.59
N LEU A 112 -1.30 -8.14 -8.08
CA LEU A 112 -1.59 -8.26 -6.64
C LEU A 112 -1.15 -9.61 -6.04
N MET A 113 -1.33 -10.70 -6.79
CA MET A 113 -0.89 -12.03 -6.36
C MET A 113 0.64 -12.16 -6.33
N LYS A 114 1.34 -11.55 -7.28
CA LYS A 114 2.80 -11.45 -7.29
C LYS A 114 3.30 -10.62 -6.09
N ASP A 115 2.69 -9.46 -5.84
CA ASP A 115 3.07 -8.57 -4.74
C ASP A 115 2.81 -9.21 -3.38
N ARG A 116 1.74 -9.98 -3.24
CA ARG A 116 1.50 -10.81 -2.04
C ARG A 116 2.62 -11.83 -1.81
N THR A 117 3.14 -12.43 -2.87
CA THR A 117 4.22 -13.43 -2.79
C THR A 117 5.53 -12.76 -2.35
N THR A 118 5.88 -11.63 -2.96
CA THR A 118 7.02 -10.80 -2.55
C THR A 118 6.88 -10.33 -1.09
N SER A 119 5.69 -9.86 -0.70
CA SER A 119 5.42 -9.40 0.65
C SER A 119 5.59 -10.51 1.69
N ARG A 120 5.22 -11.76 1.35
CA ARG A 120 5.43 -12.93 2.22
C ARG A 120 6.89 -13.33 2.35
N PHE A 121 7.71 -13.03 1.36
CA PHE A 121 9.14 -13.27 1.42
C PHE A 121 9.85 -12.24 2.31
N VAL A 122 9.42 -10.98 2.24
CA VAL A 122 10.05 -9.86 2.98
C VAL A 122 9.55 -9.76 4.42
N ILE A 123 8.27 -10.04 4.68
CA ILE A 123 7.64 -9.87 5.99
C ILE A 123 7.65 -11.20 6.75
N ASP A 124 8.25 -11.19 7.94
CA ASP A 124 8.16 -12.30 8.90
C ASP A 124 6.70 -12.54 9.34
N MET A 125 6.16 -13.69 8.97
CA MET A 125 4.76 -14.08 9.20
C MET A 125 4.52 -14.78 10.54
N GLU A 126 5.57 -15.14 11.29
CA GLU A 126 5.43 -15.99 12.48
C GLU A 126 4.74 -15.27 13.64
N GLU A 127 4.84 -13.94 13.72
CA GLU A 127 4.20 -13.17 14.79
C GLU A 127 2.91 -12.48 14.36
N LYS A 128 1.78 -12.98 14.87
CA LYS A 128 0.44 -12.43 14.63
C LYS A 128 0.32 -10.92 14.92
N ASN A 129 1.09 -10.38 15.87
CA ASN A 129 1.06 -8.97 16.27
C ASN A 129 1.96 -8.05 15.42
N LYS A 130 2.87 -8.58 14.58
CA LYS A 130 3.82 -7.79 13.77
C LYS A 130 3.27 -7.19 12.46
N LEU A 131 2.02 -7.48 12.07
CA LEU A 131 1.46 -6.91 10.83
C LEU A 131 1.01 -5.44 10.95
N LYS A 132 1.22 -4.87 12.13
CA LYS A 132 1.09 -3.44 12.39
C LYS A 132 2.37 -2.77 11.92
N MET A 133 2.32 -2.23 10.71
CA MET A 133 3.46 -1.60 10.09
C MET A 133 3.52 -0.11 10.46
N ASN A 134 4.74 0.40 10.50
CA ASN A 134 5.03 1.82 10.58
C ASN A 134 5.21 2.30 9.14
N LEU A 135 4.21 2.96 8.59
CA LEU A 135 4.21 3.42 7.20
C LEU A 135 3.94 4.92 7.13
N PRO A 136 4.44 5.61 6.09
CA PRO A 136 3.98 6.96 5.79
C PRO A 136 2.50 6.92 5.40
N VAL A 137 1.82 8.06 5.53
CA VAL A 137 0.48 8.31 4.98
C VAL A 137 -0.56 7.24 5.28
N ASN A 138 -1.42 7.49 6.28
CA ASN A 138 -2.51 6.59 6.59
C ASN A 138 -3.66 6.65 5.55
N VAL A 139 -3.63 5.71 4.60
CA VAL A 139 -4.62 5.60 3.52
C VAL A 139 -6.04 5.37 4.05
N ALA A 140 -6.21 4.59 5.12
CA ALA A 140 -7.53 4.34 5.70
C ALA A 140 -8.16 5.63 6.23
N ARG A 141 -7.36 6.48 6.88
CA ARG A 141 -7.78 7.81 7.34
C ARG A 141 -8.07 8.76 6.19
N LEU A 142 -7.25 8.75 5.13
CA LEU A 142 -7.52 9.54 3.92
C LEU A 142 -8.86 9.17 3.28
N ILE A 143 -9.14 7.86 3.13
CA ILE A 143 -10.42 7.37 2.62
C ILE A 143 -11.58 7.81 3.51
N GLN A 144 -11.43 7.73 4.84
CA GLN A 144 -12.45 8.17 5.78
C GLN A 144 -12.74 9.68 5.69
N ASN A 145 -11.68 10.48 5.59
CA ASN A 145 -11.79 11.93 5.44
C ASN A 145 -12.49 12.28 4.11
N ALA A 146 -12.05 11.66 3.01
CA ALA A 146 -12.66 11.85 1.70
C ALA A 146 -14.16 11.51 1.71
N ARG A 147 -14.54 10.40 2.35
CA ARG A 147 -15.95 10.00 2.51
C ARG A 147 -16.76 11.00 3.34
N THR A 148 -16.14 11.73 4.26
CA THR A 148 -16.81 12.73 5.10
C THR A 148 -16.97 14.04 4.34
N THR A 149 -15.96 14.45 3.59
CA THR A 149 -15.97 15.69 2.78
C THR A 149 -16.92 15.61 1.58
N MET A 150 -16.99 14.46 0.90
CA MET A 150 -17.78 14.29 -0.33
C MET A 150 -19.31 14.19 -0.14
N GLY A 151 -19.81 14.16 1.10
CA GLY A 151 -21.26 14.27 1.38
C GLY A 151 -22.08 13.00 1.13
N LYS A 152 -23.37 13.17 0.74
CA LYS A 152 -24.38 12.10 0.65
C LYS A 152 -23.95 11.00 -0.31
N ARG A 153 -23.91 9.76 0.18
CA ARG A 153 -23.53 8.58 -0.61
C ARG A 153 -24.61 8.27 -1.65
N SER A 154 -24.22 8.15 -2.92
CA SER A 154 -24.95 7.28 -3.85
C SER A 154 -24.84 5.84 -3.35
N GLN A 155 -25.90 5.04 -3.49
CA GLN A 155 -25.85 3.61 -3.14
C GLN A 155 -24.93 2.83 -4.10
N VAL A 156 -24.77 3.33 -5.33
CA VAL A 156 -23.93 2.73 -6.38
C VAL A 156 -22.79 3.68 -6.75
N SER A 157 -21.63 3.10 -7.04
CA SER A 157 -20.44 3.81 -7.48
C SER A 157 -20.48 4.06 -8.98
N ASN A 158 -20.27 5.31 -9.40
CA ASN A 158 -20.07 5.70 -10.79
C ASN A 158 -18.59 5.65 -11.23
N LEU A 159 -17.69 5.13 -10.38
CA LEU A 159 -16.26 5.01 -10.67
C LEU A 159 -15.98 3.78 -11.54
N ASN A 160 -15.35 3.98 -12.69
CA ASN A 160 -14.94 2.90 -13.57
C ASN A 160 -13.62 2.27 -13.08
N PRO A 161 -13.56 0.97 -12.76
CA PRO A 161 -12.35 0.28 -12.30
C PRO A 161 -11.14 0.46 -13.24
N VAL A 162 -11.36 0.46 -14.55
CA VAL A 162 -10.26 0.62 -15.52
C VAL A 162 -9.64 2.01 -15.42
N THR A 163 -10.45 3.04 -15.19
CA THR A 163 -9.93 4.40 -14.98
C THR A 163 -9.12 4.51 -13.70
N VAL A 164 -9.41 3.70 -12.68
CA VAL A 164 -8.63 3.66 -11.43
C VAL A 164 -7.25 3.05 -11.66
N ILE A 165 -7.15 2.04 -12.52
CA ILE A 165 -5.88 1.39 -12.87
C ILE A 165 -5.00 2.32 -13.72
N ASP A 166 -5.62 3.08 -14.64
CA ASP A 166 -4.89 3.97 -15.55
C ASP A 166 -4.52 5.34 -14.93
N SER A 167 -5.03 5.66 -13.72
CA SER A 167 -4.81 6.94 -13.02
C SER A 167 -3.48 6.97 -12.25
#